data_AF-A0A3E1NNR6-F1
#
_entry.id   AF-A0A3E1NNR6-F1
#
_cell.length_a   1.000
_cell.length_b   1.000
_cell.length_c   1.000
_cell.angle_alpha   90.00
_cell.angle_beta   90.00
_cell.angle_gamma   90.00
#
_symmetry.space_group_name_H-M   'P 1'
#
loop_
_entity.id
_entity.type
_entity.pdbx_description
1 polymer ?
#
loop_
_entity_poly.entity_id
_entity_poly.type
_entity_poly.pdbx_seq_one_letter_code
_entity_poly.pdbx_strand_id
1 'polypeptide(L)'
;MCIFDCAILNQYFMKKCVTLIAVLLCLCASLHAQAVDGLTPQQQKAISQKIEKLTAGFKQQLIKANENPSSVEFKLDTFRIERWAAACLELDESDASMRQVEAERAGLYDSLLNKYYHKLNDVLKGDDRKILQQAQRNWLQYRDSELQLLSTVAKDEYSGGGTIQRLINASEYTSIVEGRTIAIFNHYQRAIQAE
;
A
#
# COMPACT_ATOMS: atom_id res chain seq x y z
N MET A 1 48.75 28.51 4.72
CA MET A 1 48.23 27.74 3.57
C MET A 1 47.12 26.80 4.05
N CYS A 2 46.04 27.31 4.66
CA CYS A 2 44.98 26.49 5.29
C CYS A 2 43.54 26.96 5.04
N ILE A 3 43.32 27.96 4.18
CA ILE A 3 41.97 28.51 3.93
C ILE A 3 41.30 27.86 2.70
N PHE A 4 42.09 27.28 1.79
CA PHE A 4 41.57 26.69 0.55
C PHE A 4 40.96 25.28 0.72
N ASP A 5 41.32 24.53 1.78
CA ASP A 5 40.83 23.15 1.96
C ASP A 5 39.42 23.07 2.58
N CYS A 6 38.98 24.11 3.32
CA CYS A 6 37.67 24.11 3.98
C CYS A 6 36.51 24.36 3.00
N ALA A 7 36.72 25.19 1.98
CA ALA A 7 35.70 25.50 0.98
C ALA A 7 35.40 24.31 0.05
N ILE A 8 36.42 23.52 -0.29
CA ILE A 8 36.28 22.34 -1.17
C ILE A 8 35.55 21.22 -0.42
N LEU A 9 35.84 21.00 0.86
CA LEU A 9 35.17 19.98 1.67
C LEU A 9 33.67 20.27 1.84
N ASN A 10 33.31 21.55 2.06
CA ASN A 10 31.92 21.96 2.26
C ASN A 10 31.10 21.90 0.95
N GLN A 11 31.73 22.20 -0.18
CA GLN A 11 31.10 22.05 -1.50
C GLN A 11 30.89 20.57 -1.87
N TYR A 12 31.80 19.68 -1.47
CA TYR A 12 31.66 18.24 -1.65
C TYR A 12 30.56 17.64 -0.75
N PHE A 13 30.45 18.11 0.49
CA PHE A 13 29.42 17.67 1.45
C PHE A 13 28.01 18.12 1.03
N MET A 14 27.85 19.38 0.60
CA MET A 14 26.56 19.86 0.07
C MET A 14 26.14 19.15 -1.22
N LYS A 15 27.07 18.87 -2.15
CA LYS A 15 26.73 18.13 -3.38
C LYS A 15 26.26 16.71 -3.08
N LYS A 16 26.89 16.02 -2.12
CA LYS A 16 26.47 14.69 -1.65
C LYS A 16 25.11 14.71 -0.93
N CYS A 17 24.83 15.71 -0.10
CA CYS A 17 23.51 15.87 0.53
C CYS A 17 22.41 16.17 -0.51
N VAL A 18 22.69 17.00 -1.51
CA VAL A 18 21.73 17.29 -2.60
C VAL A 18 21.50 16.07 -3.50
N THR A 19 22.53 15.26 -3.78
CA THR A 19 22.35 13.99 -4.51
C THR A 19 21.62 12.94 -3.67
N LEU A 20 21.87 12.85 -2.36
CA LEU A 20 21.12 11.94 -1.48
C LEU A 20 19.64 12.32 -1.39
N ILE A 21 19.32 13.61 -1.28
CA ILE A 21 17.93 14.10 -1.24
C ILE A 21 17.22 13.87 -2.59
N ALA A 22 17.91 14.04 -3.72
CA ALA A 22 17.35 13.74 -5.04
C ALA A 22 17.08 12.25 -5.27
N VAL A 23 17.94 11.36 -4.77
CA VAL A 23 17.72 9.90 -4.81
C VAL A 23 16.59 9.49 -3.85
N LEU A 24 16.48 10.13 -2.68
CA LEU A 24 15.37 9.90 -1.74
C LEU A 24 14.02 10.38 -2.31
N LEU A 25 13.99 11.50 -3.05
CA LEU A 25 12.78 12.01 -3.72
C LEU A 25 12.34 11.14 -4.91
N CYS A 26 13.28 10.46 -5.60
CA CYS A 26 12.94 9.51 -6.67
C CYS A 26 12.39 8.17 -6.15
N LEU A 27 12.71 7.77 -4.92
CA LEU A 27 12.16 6.55 -4.30
C LEU A 27 10.72 6.73 -3.81
N CYS A 28 10.27 7.97 -3.61
CA CYS A 28 8.89 8.27 -3.24
C CYS A 28 7.92 8.31 -4.44
N ALA A 29 8.45 8.38 -5.66
CA ALA A 29 7.65 8.54 -6.89
C ALA A 29 7.28 7.21 -7.56
N SER A 30 7.66 6.07 -7.00
CA SER A 30 7.42 4.73 -7.58
C SER A 30 6.31 3.95 -6.88
N LEU A 31 5.29 4.65 -6.39
CA LEU A 31 3.95 4.11 -6.19
C LEU A 31 3.05 4.51 -7.37
N HIS A 32 3.50 4.21 -8.59
CA HIS A 32 2.59 4.18 -9.73
C HIS A 32 1.99 2.77 -9.72
N ALA A 33 0.70 2.67 -9.42
CA ALA A 33 -0.11 1.50 -9.76
C ALA A 33 0.20 1.14 -11.23
N GLN A 34 0.37 -0.14 -11.54
CA GLN A 34 0.56 -0.49 -12.95
C GLN A 34 -0.70 -0.09 -13.71
N ALA A 35 -0.53 0.32 -14.96
CA ALA A 35 -1.66 0.65 -15.81
C ALA A 35 -2.63 -0.54 -15.83
N VAL A 36 -3.87 -0.34 -15.40
CA VAL A 36 -4.93 -1.35 -15.64
C VAL A 36 -5.05 -1.49 -17.15
N ASP A 37 -4.89 -2.71 -17.66
CA ASP A 37 -5.01 -3.01 -19.08
C ASP A 37 -6.42 -2.59 -19.53
N GLY A 38 -6.49 -1.86 -20.63
CA GLY A 38 -7.74 -1.29 -21.14
C GLY A 38 -8.00 0.16 -20.72
N LEU A 39 -7.29 0.72 -19.72
CA LEU A 39 -7.36 2.14 -19.40
C LEU A 39 -6.33 2.96 -20.17
N THR A 40 -6.80 3.96 -20.90
CA THR A 40 -5.94 4.96 -21.55
C THR A 40 -5.20 5.81 -20.51
N PRO A 41 -4.02 6.36 -20.83
CA PRO A 41 -3.32 7.31 -19.95
C PRO A 41 -4.18 8.52 -19.55
N GLN A 42 -5.09 8.94 -20.42
CA GLN A 42 -6.03 10.03 -20.13
C GLN A 42 -7.06 9.63 -19.07
N GLN A 43 -7.63 8.42 -19.15
CA GLN A 43 -8.53 7.89 -18.13
C GLN A 43 -7.82 7.75 -16.79
N GLN A 44 -6.61 7.19 -16.78
CA GLN A 44 -5.81 7.07 -15.55
C GLN A 44 -5.55 8.44 -14.90
N LYS A 45 -5.17 9.44 -15.71
CA LYS A 45 -4.98 10.81 -15.21
C LYS A 45 -6.27 11.41 -14.66
N ALA A 46 -7.41 11.19 -15.33
CA ALA A 46 -8.71 11.69 -14.88
C ALA A 46 -9.14 11.03 -13.55
N ILE A 47 -8.93 9.72 -13.41
CA ILE A 47 -9.18 8.98 -12.17
C ILE A 47 -8.34 9.56 -11.03
N SER A 48 -7.03 9.71 -11.22
CA SER A 48 -6.14 10.26 -10.20
C SER A 48 -6.54 11.67 -9.76
N GLN A 49 -6.92 12.53 -10.70
CA GLN A 49 -7.42 13.88 -10.38
C GLN A 49 -8.74 13.87 -9.60
N LYS A 50 -9.69 12.99 -9.98
CA LYS A 50 -10.95 12.79 -9.26
C LYS A 50 -10.67 12.34 -7.82
N ILE A 51 -9.79 11.36 -7.64
CA ILE A 51 -9.43 10.81 -6.32
C ILE A 51 -8.76 11.86 -5.44
N GLU A 52 -7.81 12.65 -5.95
CA GLU A 52 -7.15 13.68 -5.14
C GLU A 52 -8.14 14.76 -4.67
N LYS A 53 -9.08 15.16 -5.52
CA LYS A 53 -10.17 16.07 -5.12
C LYS A 53 -11.04 15.48 -4.01
N LEU A 54 -11.45 14.21 -4.15
CA LEU A 54 -12.26 13.52 -3.15
C LEU A 54 -11.48 13.35 -1.83
N THR A 55 -10.20 13.02 -1.92
CA THR A 55 -9.32 12.79 -0.78
C THR A 55 -9.08 14.07 0.01
N ALA A 56 -8.94 15.22 -0.67
CA ALA A 56 -8.86 16.52 -0.01
C ALA A 56 -10.13 16.83 0.79
N GLY A 57 -11.31 16.57 0.22
CA GLY A 57 -12.60 16.73 0.90
C GLY A 57 -12.73 15.82 2.12
N PHE A 58 -12.38 14.55 1.96
CA PHE A 58 -12.43 13.57 3.05
C PHE A 58 -11.45 13.91 4.18
N LYS A 59 -10.22 14.36 3.86
CA LYS A 59 -9.26 14.85 4.85
C LYS A 59 -9.82 15.98 5.70
N GLN A 60 -10.52 16.94 5.10
CA GLN A 60 -11.15 18.04 5.85
C GLN A 60 -12.25 17.53 6.79
N GLN A 61 -13.02 16.52 6.39
CA GLN A 61 -14.02 15.90 7.27
C GLN A 61 -13.37 15.22 8.48
N LEU A 62 -12.30 14.46 8.26
CA LEU A 62 -11.58 13.77 9.34
C LEU A 62 -10.94 14.75 10.33
N ILE A 63 -10.33 15.85 9.83
CA ILE A 63 -9.77 16.90 10.68
C ILE A 63 -10.86 17.57 11.51
N LYS A 64 -12.02 17.90 10.91
CA LYS A 64 -13.16 18.48 11.63
C LYS A 64 -13.72 17.53 12.69
N ALA A 65 -13.64 16.22 12.46
CA ALA A 65 -14.02 15.19 13.42
C ALA A 65 -12.99 14.97 14.54
N ASN A 66 -11.90 15.74 14.57
CA ASN A 66 -10.80 15.60 15.52
C ASN A 66 -10.19 14.18 15.56
N GLU A 67 -10.11 13.55 14.39
CA GLU A 67 -9.51 12.23 14.24
C GLU A 67 -8.01 12.26 14.51
N ASN A 68 -7.50 11.22 15.16
CA ASN A 68 -6.07 11.08 15.45
C ASN A 68 -5.25 11.13 14.13
N PRO A 69 -4.09 11.83 14.09
CA PRO A 69 -3.29 11.96 12.86
C PRO A 69 -2.93 10.65 12.15
N SER A 70 -2.61 9.58 12.89
CA SER A 70 -2.33 8.26 12.31
C SER A 70 -3.58 7.58 11.73
N SER A 71 -4.75 7.78 12.36
CA SER A 71 -6.06 7.37 11.84
C SER A 71 -6.39 8.13 10.57
N VAL A 72 -6.12 9.44 10.54
CA VAL A 72 -6.28 10.27 9.34
C VAL A 72 -5.40 9.74 8.20
N GLU A 73 -4.11 9.49 8.45
CA GLU A 73 -3.20 8.94 7.45
C GLU A 73 -3.72 7.61 6.88
N PHE A 74 -4.06 6.65 7.74
CA PHE A 74 -4.56 5.35 7.32
C PHE A 74 -5.86 5.42 6.53
N LYS A 75 -6.85 6.19 7.02
CA LYS A 75 -8.11 6.38 6.33
C LYS A 75 -7.93 7.03 4.96
N LEU A 76 -7.00 7.96 4.80
CA LEU A 76 -6.72 8.58 3.50
C LEU A 76 -6.01 7.63 2.55
N ASP A 77 -5.10 6.80 3.06
CA ASP A 77 -4.39 5.81 2.25
C ASP A 77 -5.36 4.74 1.71
N THR A 78 -6.19 4.14 2.57
CA THR A 78 -7.18 3.15 2.12
C THR A 78 -8.27 3.79 1.26
N PHE A 79 -8.70 5.01 1.57
CA PHE A 79 -9.68 5.72 0.75
C PHE A 79 -9.21 5.91 -0.69
N ARG A 80 -7.93 6.22 -0.91
CA ARG A 80 -7.38 6.34 -2.28
C ARG A 80 -7.47 5.03 -3.04
N ILE A 81 -7.08 3.92 -2.42
CA ILE A 81 -7.13 2.58 -3.02
C ILE A 81 -8.57 2.22 -3.38
N GLU A 82 -9.51 2.38 -2.45
CA GLU A 82 -10.91 2.00 -2.68
C GLU A 82 -11.60 2.89 -3.72
N ARG A 83 -11.30 4.20 -3.73
CA ARG A 83 -11.84 5.09 -4.77
C ARG A 83 -11.22 4.83 -6.14
N TRP A 84 -9.95 4.43 -6.18
CA TRP A 84 -9.30 4.00 -7.41
C TRP A 84 -9.93 2.74 -7.98
N ALA A 85 -10.09 1.70 -7.16
CA ALA A 85 -10.69 0.44 -7.59
C ALA A 85 -12.13 0.68 -8.11
N ALA A 86 -12.95 1.39 -7.34
CA ALA A 86 -14.31 1.74 -7.76
C ALA A 86 -14.33 2.52 -9.09
N ALA A 87 -13.44 3.50 -9.28
CA ALA A 87 -13.39 4.28 -10.51
C ALA A 87 -12.91 3.47 -11.72
N CYS A 88 -12.07 2.44 -11.53
CA CYS A 88 -11.68 1.54 -12.62
C CYS A 88 -12.86 0.64 -13.03
N LEU A 89 -13.59 0.09 -12.06
CA LEU A 89 -14.76 -0.75 -12.32
C LEU A 89 -15.95 0.02 -12.90
N GLU A 90 -16.09 1.32 -12.60
CA GLU A 90 -17.05 2.22 -13.26
C GLU A 90 -16.79 2.35 -14.77
N LEU A 91 -15.56 2.12 -15.24
CA LEU A 91 -15.18 2.25 -16.65
C LEU A 91 -15.25 0.91 -17.40
N ASP A 92 -14.93 -0.20 -16.73
CA ASP A 92 -14.97 -1.54 -17.29
C ASP A 92 -15.31 -2.56 -16.18
N GLU A 93 -16.52 -3.14 -16.27
CA GLU A 93 -17.05 -4.13 -15.33
C GLU A 93 -16.89 -5.59 -15.82
N SER A 94 -16.04 -5.83 -16.82
CA SER A 94 -15.76 -7.20 -17.27
C SER A 94 -15.01 -8.02 -16.21
N ASP A 95 -15.20 -9.34 -16.21
CA ASP A 95 -14.45 -10.28 -15.34
C ASP A 95 -12.92 -10.08 -15.44
N ALA A 96 -12.43 -9.73 -16.63
CA ALA A 96 -11.02 -9.47 -16.87
C ALA A 96 -10.54 -8.21 -16.13
N SER A 97 -11.29 -7.11 -16.27
CA SER A 97 -11.04 -5.85 -15.55
C SER A 97 -11.16 -6.05 -14.04
N MET A 98 -12.23 -6.69 -13.56
CA MET A 98 -12.43 -6.97 -12.14
C MET A 98 -11.26 -7.72 -11.52
N ARG A 99 -10.80 -8.79 -12.16
CA ARG A 99 -9.65 -9.56 -11.69
C ARG A 99 -8.36 -8.73 -11.66
N GLN A 100 -8.15 -7.86 -12.65
CA GLN A 100 -6.97 -7.01 -12.68
C GLN A 100 -7.02 -5.92 -11.61
N VAL A 101 -8.17 -5.26 -11.45
CA VAL A 101 -8.38 -4.27 -10.40
C VAL A 101 -8.15 -4.89 -9.02
N GLU A 102 -8.62 -6.11 -8.78
CA GLU A 102 -8.33 -6.83 -7.53
C GLU A 102 -6.84 -7.12 -7.34
N ALA A 103 -6.14 -7.60 -8.38
CA ALA A 103 -4.71 -7.87 -8.28
C ALA A 103 -3.89 -6.60 -7.96
N GLU A 104 -4.19 -5.48 -8.62
CA GLU A 104 -3.56 -4.20 -8.34
C GLU A 104 -3.93 -3.66 -6.95
N ARG A 105 -5.21 -3.79 -6.55
CA ARG A 105 -5.69 -3.43 -5.21
C ARG A 105 -4.91 -4.20 -4.13
N ALA A 106 -4.69 -5.50 -4.32
CA ALA A 106 -3.84 -6.29 -3.43
C ALA A 106 -2.39 -5.77 -3.39
N GLY A 107 -1.80 -5.37 -4.52
CA GLY A 107 -0.46 -4.78 -4.57
C GLY A 107 -0.36 -3.42 -3.86
N LEU A 108 -1.39 -2.58 -3.98
CA LEU A 108 -1.48 -1.32 -3.25
C LEU A 108 -1.64 -1.57 -1.74
N TYR A 109 -2.45 -2.55 -1.34
CA TYR A 109 -2.55 -2.94 0.07
C TYR A 109 -1.26 -3.54 0.62
N ASP A 110 -0.50 -4.31 -0.15
CA ASP A 110 0.81 -4.83 0.26
C ASP A 110 1.83 -3.69 0.47
N SER A 111 1.76 -2.65 -0.37
CA SER A 111 2.57 -1.44 -0.19
C SER A 111 2.21 -0.71 1.12
N LEU A 112 0.91 -0.60 1.44
CA LEU A 112 0.46 -0.07 2.73
C LEU A 112 0.85 -0.97 3.91
N LEU A 113 0.74 -2.29 3.76
CA LEU A 113 1.19 -3.26 4.75
C LEU A 113 2.64 -2.99 5.14
N ASN A 114 3.53 -2.87 4.14
CA ASN A 114 4.94 -2.60 4.36
C ASN A 114 5.16 -1.23 5.02
N LYS A 115 4.44 -0.19 4.58
CA LYS A 115 4.48 1.15 5.20
C LYS A 115 4.16 1.09 6.70
N TYR A 116 3.06 0.45 7.09
CA TYR A 116 2.64 0.37 8.49
C TYR A 116 3.44 -0.63 9.30
N TYR A 117 3.96 -1.68 8.67
CA TYR A 117 4.92 -2.61 9.28
C TYR A 117 6.18 -1.87 9.72
N HIS A 118 6.73 -0.99 8.87
CA HIS A 118 7.89 -0.18 9.21
C HIS A 118 7.57 0.79 10.35
N LYS A 119 6.44 1.50 10.29
CA LYS A 119 5.99 2.39 11.38
C LYS A 119 5.88 1.66 12.72
N LEU A 120 5.28 0.46 12.74
CA LEU A 120 5.20 -0.35 13.95
C LEU A 120 6.59 -0.82 14.42
N ASN A 121 7.43 -1.30 13.51
CA ASN A 121 8.78 -1.75 13.84
C ASN A 121 9.63 -0.64 14.48
N ASP A 122 9.46 0.60 14.03
CA ASP A 122 10.23 1.75 14.51
C ASP A 122 9.88 2.11 15.96
N VAL A 123 8.61 1.96 16.36
CA VAL A 123 8.14 2.28 17.72
C VAL A 123 8.36 1.14 18.73
N LEU A 124 8.46 -0.12 18.26
CA LEU A 124 8.77 -1.26 19.13
C LEU A 124 10.21 -1.18 19.65
N LYS A 125 10.44 -1.66 20.88
CA LYS A 125 11.73 -1.57 21.59
C LYS A 125 12.42 -2.93 21.67
N GLY A 126 13.75 -2.92 21.59
CA GLY A 126 14.59 -4.09 21.85
C GLY A 126 14.12 -5.36 21.14
N ASP A 127 13.88 -6.41 21.92
CA ASP A 127 13.49 -7.73 21.42
C ASP A 127 12.03 -7.82 20.93
N ASP A 128 11.16 -6.84 21.24
CA ASP A 128 9.76 -6.84 20.76
C ASP A 128 9.68 -6.74 19.24
N ARG A 129 10.68 -6.11 18.61
CA ARG A 129 10.81 -6.08 17.13
C ARG A 129 10.95 -7.48 16.55
N LYS A 130 11.62 -8.40 17.25
CA LYS A 130 11.79 -9.79 16.82
C LYS A 130 10.45 -10.52 16.83
N ILE A 131 9.56 -10.19 17.76
CA ILE A 131 8.19 -10.73 17.82
C ILE A 131 7.39 -10.29 16.59
N LEU A 132 7.41 -9.00 16.23
CA LEU A 132 6.77 -8.51 15.02
C LEU A 132 7.31 -9.21 13.76
N GLN A 133 8.64 -9.30 13.63
CA GLN A 133 9.29 -9.94 12.49
C GLN A 133 8.90 -11.41 12.36
N GLN A 134 8.84 -12.14 13.49
CA GLN A 134 8.41 -13.54 13.48
C GLN A 134 6.93 -13.67 13.12
N ALA A 135 6.05 -12.82 13.68
CA ALA A 135 4.64 -12.81 13.35
C ALA A 135 4.41 -12.51 11.85
N GLN A 136 5.19 -11.61 11.26
CA GLN A 136 5.12 -11.30 9.83
C GLN A 136 5.61 -12.46 8.96
N ARG A 137 6.71 -13.14 9.33
CA ARG A 137 7.16 -14.36 8.63
C ARG A 137 6.12 -15.47 8.65
N ASN A 138 5.50 -15.70 9.81
CA ASN A 138 4.44 -16.70 9.95
C ASN A 138 3.22 -16.33 9.10
N TRP A 139 2.86 -15.04 9.05
CA TRP A 139 1.77 -14.58 8.20
C TRP A 139 2.05 -14.77 6.70
N LEU A 140 3.29 -14.52 6.25
CA LEU A 140 3.67 -14.78 4.85
C LEU A 140 3.50 -16.27 4.50
N GLN A 141 3.92 -17.18 5.39
CA GLN A 141 3.71 -18.62 5.22
C GLN A 141 2.21 -18.97 5.14
N TYR A 142 1.40 -18.40 6.04
CA TYR A 142 -0.06 -18.56 6.00
C TYR A 142 -0.64 -18.08 4.66
N ARG A 143 -0.36 -16.84 4.25
CA ARG A 143 -0.85 -16.25 3.00
C ARG A 143 -0.51 -17.11 1.79
N ASP A 144 0.74 -17.56 1.72
CA ASP A 144 1.22 -18.37 0.58
C ASP A 144 0.55 -19.75 0.57
N SER A 145 0.35 -20.38 1.75
CA SER A 145 -0.40 -21.63 1.87
C SER A 145 -1.89 -21.48 1.55
N GLU A 146 -2.49 -20.36 1.94
CA GLU A 146 -3.89 -20.06 1.66
C GLU A 146 -4.12 -19.85 0.17
N LEU A 147 -3.20 -19.15 -0.52
CA LEU A 147 -3.26 -19.00 -1.98
C LEU A 147 -3.18 -20.34 -2.73
N GLN A 148 -2.38 -21.28 -2.21
CA GLN A 148 -2.34 -22.65 -2.73
C GLN A 148 -3.66 -23.38 -2.50
N LEU A 149 -4.29 -23.22 -1.33
CA LEU A 149 -5.60 -23.80 -1.04
C LEU A 149 -6.68 -23.21 -1.96
N LEU A 150 -6.74 -21.88 -2.09
CA LEU A 150 -7.66 -21.18 -3.01
C LEU A 150 -7.52 -21.70 -4.45
N SER A 151 -6.30 -21.86 -4.92
CA SER A 151 -6.03 -22.44 -6.25
C SER A 151 -6.45 -23.90 -6.35
N THR A 152 -6.37 -24.66 -5.26
CA THR A 152 -6.77 -26.07 -5.21
C THR A 152 -8.28 -26.22 -5.29
N VAL A 153 -9.02 -25.47 -4.47
CA VAL A 153 -10.49 -25.52 -4.44
C VAL A 153 -11.14 -24.85 -5.64
N ALA A 154 -10.40 -24.00 -6.37
CA ALA A 154 -10.86 -23.38 -7.61
C ALA A 154 -10.89 -24.33 -8.82
N LYS A 155 -10.29 -25.53 -8.74
CA LYS A 155 -10.27 -26.49 -9.86
C LYS A 155 -11.69 -26.96 -10.22
N ASP A 156 -11.88 -27.29 -11.49
CA ASP A 156 -13.17 -27.74 -12.06
C ASP A 156 -13.82 -28.87 -11.25
N GLU A 157 -13.02 -29.81 -10.72
CA GLU A 157 -13.48 -30.95 -9.93
C GLU A 157 -14.13 -30.56 -8.58
N TYR A 158 -13.85 -29.36 -8.04
CA TYR A 158 -14.39 -28.88 -6.77
C TYR A 158 -15.41 -27.75 -6.94
N SER A 159 -15.20 -26.86 -7.91
CA SER A 159 -15.96 -25.61 -8.03
C SER A 159 -16.78 -25.48 -9.31
N GLY A 160 -16.58 -26.38 -10.28
CA GLY A 160 -17.09 -26.23 -11.65
C GLY A 160 -16.28 -25.28 -12.53
N GLY A 161 -15.20 -24.67 -12.01
CA GLY A 161 -14.23 -23.93 -12.80
C GLY A 161 -14.73 -22.58 -13.32
N GLY A 162 -14.17 -22.15 -14.46
CA GLY A 162 -14.57 -20.92 -15.16
C GLY A 162 -13.85 -19.65 -14.70
N THR A 163 -14.19 -18.52 -15.34
CA THR A 163 -13.57 -17.21 -15.05
C THR A 163 -13.94 -16.69 -13.67
N ILE A 164 -15.13 -17.02 -13.17
CA ILE A 164 -15.61 -16.60 -11.85
C ILE A 164 -14.68 -17.07 -10.72
N GLN A 165 -14.09 -18.27 -10.83
CA GLN A 165 -13.16 -18.79 -9.82
C GLN A 165 -11.86 -17.99 -9.77
N ARG A 166 -11.43 -17.42 -10.90
CA ARG A 166 -10.25 -16.54 -10.93
C ARG A 166 -10.54 -15.21 -10.26
N LEU A 167 -11.76 -14.69 -10.38
CA LEU A 167 -12.19 -13.48 -9.69
C LEU A 167 -12.31 -13.72 -8.18
N ILE A 168 -12.92 -14.84 -7.76
CA ILE A 168 -13.00 -15.26 -6.36
C ILE A 168 -11.59 -15.34 -5.76
N ASN A 169 -10.66 -16.04 -6.40
CA ASN A 169 -9.29 -16.16 -5.90
C ASN A 169 -8.58 -14.80 -5.77
N ALA A 170 -8.78 -13.89 -6.73
CA ALA A 170 -8.21 -12.54 -6.66
C ALA A 170 -8.80 -11.76 -5.47
N SER A 171 -10.12 -11.79 -5.29
CA SER A 171 -10.81 -11.08 -4.21
C SER A 171 -10.44 -11.63 -2.82
N GLU A 172 -10.35 -12.95 -2.67
CA GLU A 172 -9.91 -13.60 -1.43
C GLU A 172 -8.46 -13.26 -1.10
N TYR A 173 -7.57 -13.29 -2.11
CA TYR A 173 -6.18 -12.86 -1.92
C TYR A 173 -6.09 -11.38 -1.49
N THR A 174 -6.83 -10.48 -2.13
CA THR A 174 -6.90 -9.07 -1.72
C THR A 174 -7.36 -8.94 -0.27
N SER A 175 -8.39 -9.68 0.12
CA SER A 175 -8.96 -9.66 1.48
C SER A 175 -7.94 -10.10 2.55
N ILE A 176 -7.11 -11.11 2.24
CA ILE A 176 -6.03 -11.56 3.13
C ILE A 176 -5.00 -10.45 3.34
N VAL A 177 -4.58 -9.76 2.28
CA VAL A 177 -3.60 -8.67 2.35
C VAL A 177 -4.18 -7.45 3.06
N GLU A 178 -5.39 -7.02 2.69
CA GLU A 178 -6.12 -5.92 3.34
C GLU A 178 -6.29 -6.17 4.85
N GLY A 179 -6.75 -7.36 5.22
CA GLY A 179 -6.94 -7.75 6.62
C GLY A 179 -5.64 -7.66 7.43
N ARG A 180 -4.51 -8.05 6.84
CA ARG A 180 -3.20 -7.90 7.48
C ARG A 180 -2.77 -6.44 7.60
N THR A 181 -2.99 -5.63 6.56
CA THR A 181 -2.71 -4.19 6.57
C THR A 181 -3.45 -3.50 7.72
N ILE A 182 -4.75 -3.78 7.87
CA ILE A 182 -5.57 -3.26 8.97
C ILE A 182 -5.04 -3.75 10.32
N ALA A 183 -4.70 -5.03 10.45
CA ALA A 183 -4.16 -5.57 11.69
C ALA A 183 -2.86 -4.89 12.12
N ILE A 184 -1.90 -4.73 11.19
CA ILE A 184 -0.62 -4.05 11.45
C ILE A 184 -0.83 -2.58 11.82
N PHE A 185 -1.71 -1.87 11.12
CA PHE A 185 -2.07 -0.50 11.50
C PHE A 185 -2.67 -0.43 12.91
N ASN A 186 -3.58 -1.35 13.27
CA ASN A 186 -4.17 -1.38 14.60
C ASN A 186 -3.12 -1.66 15.71
N HIS A 187 -2.12 -2.51 15.43
CA HIS A 187 -0.99 -2.69 16.34
C HIS A 187 -0.16 -1.41 16.48
N TYR A 188 0.15 -0.73 15.37
CA TYR A 188 0.86 0.55 15.37
C TYR A 188 0.10 1.60 16.18
N GLN A 189 -1.20 1.75 15.93
CA GLN A 189 -2.05 2.72 16.63
C GLN A 189 -2.06 2.48 18.15
N ARG A 190 -2.14 1.22 18.59
CA ARG A 190 -2.05 0.90 20.03
C ARG A 190 -0.68 1.23 20.62
N ALA A 191 0.40 0.96 19.89
CA ALA A 191 1.76 1.21 20.37
C ALA A 191 2.03 2.70 20.60
N ILE A 192 1.50 3.58 19.75
CA ILE A 192 1.69 5.03 19.88
C ILE A 192 0.69 5.73 20.82
N GLN A 193 -0.37 5.04 21.24
CA GLN A 193 -1.34 5.56 22.22
C GLN A 193 -0.86 5.39 23.67
N ALA A 194 0.16 4.55 23.89
CA ALA A 194 0.74 4.28 25.20
C ALA A 194 1.89 5.23 25.58
N GLU A 195 2.26 6.16 24.68
CA GLU A 195 3.26 7.22 24.90
C GLU A 195 2.59 8.55 25.25
#